data_AF-A0A316L3R9-F1
#
_entry.id   AF-A0A316L3R9-F1
#
_cell.length_a   1.000
_cell.length_b   1.000
_cell.length_c   1.000
_cell.angle_alpha   90.00
_cell.angle_beta   90.00
_cell.angle_gamma   90.00
#
_symmetry.space_group_name_H-M   'P 1'
#
loop_
_entity.id
_entity.type
_entity.pdbx_description
1 polymer ?
#
loop_
_entity_poly.entity_id
_entity_poly.type
_entity_poly.pdbx_seq_one_letter_code
_entity_poly.pdbx_strand_id
1 'polypeptide(L)'
;MKKAIPAFLFSRRKQQKKTQKEVADAVGISWRQYQRYESGERSFIDAPYWLVRAILEELNISDNEFDTLWRVSEEEKTHGAKKM
;
A
#
# COMPACT_ATOMS: atom_id res chain seq x y z
N MET A 1 2.67 15.18 0.39
CA MET A 1 1.56 14.31 0.82
C MET A 1 1.90 12.87 0.48
N LYS A 2 1.60 11.89 1.36
CA LYS A 2 1.65 10.47 0.97
C LYS A 2 0.53 10.22 -0.06
N LYS A 3 0.84 9.46 -1.13
CA LYS A 3 -0.16 9.00 -2.11
C LYS A 3 -1.22 8.12 -1.42
N ALA A 4 -2.40 7.98 -2.03
CA ALA A 4 -3.54 7.26 -1.45
C ALA A 4 -3.18 5.87 -0.90
N ILE A 5 -2.53 5.02 -1.71
CA ILE A 5 -2.19 3.63 -1.32
C ILE A 5 -1.18 3.58 -0.15
N PRO A 6 0.00 4.24 -0.21
CA PRO A 6 0.93 4.30 0.93
C PRO A 6 0.30 4.82 2.23
N ALA A 7 -0.56 5.83 2.14
CA ALA A 7 -1.27 6.37 3.30
C ALA A 7 -2.24 5.35 3.90
N PHE A 8 -2.90 4.55 3.06
CA PHE A 8 -3.82 3.51 3.48
C PHE A 8 -3.11 2.33 4.14
N LEU A 9 -2.01 1.83 3.54
CA LEU A 9 -1.18 0.78 4.13
C LEU A 9 -0.68 1.18 5.53
N PHE A 10 -0.18 2.42 5.66
CA PHE A 10 0.25 2.97 6.95
C PHE A 10 -0.89 2.99 7.97
N SER A 11 -2.06 3.48 7.57
CA SER A 11 -3.23 3.60 8.45
C SER A 11 -3.70 2.24 8.95
N ARG A 12 -3.84 1.26 8.05
CA ARG A 12 -4.26 -0.10 8.39
C ARG A 12 -3.29 -0.78 9.35
N ARG A 13 -1.99 -0.72 9.06
CA ARG A 13 -0.96 -1.27 9.95
C ARG A 13 -1.02 -0.63 11.33
N LYS A 14 -1.16 0.70 11.41
CA LYS A 14 -1.22 1.42 12.69
C LYS A 14 -2.47 1.09 13.49
N GLN A 15 -3.62 0.89 12.86
CA GLN A 15 -4.85 0.43 13.52
C GLN A 15 -4.66 -0.96 14.15
N GLN A 16 -3.91 -1.84 13.49
CA GLN A 16 -3.54 -3.14 14.03
C GLN A 16 -2.39 -3.09 15.06
N LYS A 17 -1.82 -1.91 15.36
CA LYS A 17 -0.67 -1.72 16.25
C LYS A 17 0.60 -2.49 15.85
N LYS A 18 0.71 -2.90 14.58
CA LYS A 18 1.89 -3.59 14.04
C LYS A 18 2.98 -2.60 13.65
N THR A 19 4.23 -3.02 13.77
CA THR A 19 5.41 -2.40 13.19
C THR A 19 5.52 -2.77 11.70
N GLN A 20 6.31 -2.02 10.94
CA GLN A 20 6.58 -2.37 9.54
C GLN A 20 7.30 -3.70 9.41
N LYS A 21 8.11 -4.08 10.42
CA LYS A 21 8.84 -5.34 10.43
C LYS A 21 7.90 -6.52 10.63
N GLU A 22 6.94 -6.43 11.55
CA GLU A 22 5.97 -7.51 11.78
C GLU A 22 5.14 -7.83 10.53
N VAL A 23 4.70 -6.82 9.77
CA VAL A 23 3.98 -7.05 8.50
C VAL A 23 4.90 -7.67 7.45
N ALA A 24 6.15 -7.20 7.35
CA ALA A 24 7.11 -7.74 6.39
C ALA A 24 7.45 -9.22 6.68
N ASP A 25 7.68 -9.54 7.95
CA ASP A 25 8.00 -10.89 8.41
C ASP A 25 6.80 -11.83 8.17
N ALA A 26 5.57 -11.37 8.39
CA ALA A 26 4.35 -12.15 8.16
C ALA A 26 4.13 -12.55 6.69
N VAL A 27 4.53 -11.70 5.73
CA VAL A 27 4.36 -11.94 4.29
C VAL A 27 5.66 -12.43 3.60
N GLY A 28 6.71 -12.68 4.37
CA GLY A 28 7.97 -13.26 3.88
C GLY A 28 8.82 -12.31 3.03
N ILE A 29 8.81 -11.01 3.31
CA ILE A 29 9.67 -10.02 2.63
C ILE A 29 10.57 -9.28 3.61
N SER A 30 11.59 -8.59 3.09
CA SER A 30 12.41 -7.73 3.96
C SER A 30 11.64 -6.50 4.46
N TRP A 31 11.95 -6.06 5.67
CA TRP A 31 11.43 -4.80 6.23
C TRP A 31 11.60 -3.60 5.28
N ARG A 32 12.74 -3.49 4.59
CA ARG A 32 13.00 -2.41 3.61
C ARG A 32 12.06 -2.47 2.41
N GLN A 33 11.70 -3.65 1.92
CA GLN A 33 10.73 -3.78 0.82
C GLN A 33 9.37 -3.24 1.25
N TYR A 34 8.87 -3.66 2.41
CA TYR A 34 7.60 -3.16 2.94
C TYR A 34 7.63 -1.65 3.20
N GLN A 35 8.71 -1.15 3.82
CA GLN A 35 8.91 0.27 4.10
C GLN A 35 8.89 1.15 2.83
N ARG A 36 9.39 0.64 1.69
CA ARG A 36 9.34 1.32 0.39
C ARG A 36 7.93 1.42 -0.18
N TYR A 37 7.10 0.40 0.03
CA TYR A 37 5.68 0.46 -0.34
C TYR A 37 4.92 1.46 0.53
N GLU A 38 5.14 1.43 1.84
CA GLU A 38 4.44 2.31 2.80
C GLU A 38 4.91 3.77 2.75
N SER A 39 6.13 4.03 2.26
CA SER A 39 6.61 5.40 1.97
C SER A 39 6.12 5.91 0.61
N GLY A 40 5.74 5.00 -0.31
CA GLY A 40 5.45 5.31 -1.70
C GLY A 40 6.71 5.50 -2.58
N GLU A 41 7.90 5.19 -2.06
CA GLU A 41 9.14 5.13 -2.85
C GLU A 41 9.05 4.04 -3.93
N ARG A 42 8.40 2.92 -3.60
CA ARG A 42 8.02 1.88 -4.56
C ARG A 42 6.51 1.80 -4.67
N SER A 43 6.05 1.72 -5.91
CA SER A 43 4.66 1.48 -6.23
C SER A 43 4.22 0.09 -5.76
N PHE A 44 3.19 0.02 -4.91
CA PHE A 44 2.69 -1.23 -4.35
C PHE A 44 1.97 -2.10 -5.40
N ILE A 45 1.31 -1.45 -6.36
CA ILE A 45 0.53 -2.09 -7.43
C ILE A 45 1.40 -2.83 -8.45
N ASP A 46 2.67 -2.45 -8.56
CA ASP A 46 3.64 -3.07 -9.46
C ASP A 46 4.37 -4.23 -8.75
N ALA A 47 4.00 -4.55 -7.52
CA ALA A 47 4.50 -5.73 -6.82
C ALA A 47 3.88 -7.01 -7.44
N PRO A 48 4.54 -8.17 -7.30
CA PRO A 48 3.96 -9.43 -7.72
C PRO A 48 2.56 -9.64 -7.11
N TYR A 49 1.63 -10.17 -7.90
CA TYR A 49 0.23 -10.37 -7.47
C TYR A 49 0.14 -11.08 -6.11
N TRP A 50 0.90 -12.18 -5.92
CA TRP A 50 0.91 -12.93 -4.66
C TRP A 50 1.28 -12.06 -3.46
N LEU A 51 2.20 -11.11 -3.64
CA LEU A 51 2.67 -10.24 -2.56
C LEU A 51 1.63 -9.16 -2.25
N VAL A 52 0.98 -8.63 -3.28
CA VAL A 52 -0.16 -7.72 -3.10
C VAL A 52 -1.23 -8.42 -2.27
N ARG A 53 -1.64 -9.64 -2.67
CA ARG A 53 -2.63 -10.44 -1.92
C ARG A 53 -2.22 -10.67 -0.47
N ALA A 54 -1.00 -11.16 -0.24
CA ALA A 54 -0.49 -11.44 1.10
C ALA A 54 -0.53 -10.20 2.01
N ILE A 55 -0.14 -9.03 1.50
CA ILE A 55 -0.16 -7.78 2.27
C ILE A 55 -1.60 -7.29 2.53
N LEU A 56 -2.51 -7.44 1.56
CA LEU A 56 -3.92 -7.08 1.77
C LEU A 56 -4.57 -7.96 2.84
N GLU A 57 -4.32 -9.28 2.79
CA GLU A 57 -4.81 -10.24 3.78
C GLU A 57 -4.24 -9.94 5.18
N GLU A 58 -2.93 -9.76 5.29
CA GLU A 58 -2.25 -9.44 6.56
C GLU A 58 -2.75 -8.13 7.18
N LEU A 59 -3.11 -7.15 6.34
CA LEU A 59 -3.65 -5.86 6.78
C LEU A 59 -5.17 -5.83 6.88
N ASN A 60 -5.84 -6.97 6.65
CA ASN A 60 -7.30 -7.10 6.62
C ASN A 60 -7.94 -6.00 5.75
N ILE A 61 -7.45 -5.90 4.52
CA ILE A 61 -7.95 -4.99 3.49
C ILE A 61 -8.73 -5.84 2.50
N SER A 62 -10.01 -5.53 2.34
CA SER A 62 -10.86 -6.21 1.37
C SER A 62 -10.56 -5.77 -0.07
N ASP A 63 -10.93 -6.61 -1.03
CA ASP A 63 -10.78 -6.32 -2.46
C ASP A 63 -11.53 -5.05 -2.87
N ASN A 64 -12.71 -4.81 -2.27
CA ASN A 64 -13.49 -3.61 -2.55
C ASN A 64 -12.83 -2.33 -2.03
N GLU A 65 -12.23 -2.39 -0.83
CA GLU A 65 -11.46 -1.27 -0.28
C GLU A 65 -10.22 -1.00 -1.15
N PHE A 66 -9.55 -2.04 -1.62
CA PHE A 66 -8.41 -1.91 -2.49
C PHE A 66 -8.78 -1.37 -3.89
N ASP A 67 -9.88 -1.83 -4.51
CA ASP A 67 -10.38 -1.31 -5.79
C ASP A 67 -10.75 0.17 -5.68
N THR A 68 -11.39 0.56 -4.58
CA THR A 68 -11.72 1.97 -4.33
C THR A 68 -10.46 2.83 -4.26
N LEU A 69 -9.42 2.39 -3.54
CA LEU A 69 -8.15 3.10 -3.44
C LEU A 69 -7.40 3.16 -4.76
N TRP A 70 -7.48 2.09 -5.55
CA TRP A 70 -6.88 2.02 -6.88
C TRP A 70 -7.47 3.12 -7.78
N ARG A 71 -8.81 3.23 -7.84
CA ARG A 71 -9.50 4.27 -8.61
C ARG A 71 -9.10 5.68 -8.17
N VAL A 72 -9.06 5.94 -6.87
CA VAL A 72 -8.60 7.23 -6.34
C VAL A 72 -7.15 7.52 -6.76
N SER A 73 -6.28 6.51 -6.74
CA SER A 73 -4.88 6.68 -7.15
C SER A 73 -4.71 6.99 -8.64
N GLU A 74 -5.61 6.51 -9.50
CA GLU A 74 -5.64 6.85 -10.93
C GLU A 74 -6.18 8.27 -11.17
N GLU A 75 -7.18 8.68 -10.40
CA GLU A 75 -7.70 10.06 -10.43
C GLU A 75 -6.66 11.10 -9.98
N GLU A 76 -5.82 10.77 -8.98
CA GLU A 76 -4.68 11.59 -8.56
C GLU A 76 -3.67 11.79 -9.70
N LYS A 77 -3.41 10.75 -10.51
CA LYS A 77 -2.51 10.84 -11.67
C LYS A 77 -3.08 11.76 -12.76
N THR A 78 -4.38 11.66 -13.04
CA THR A 78 -5.03 12.45 -14.09
C THR A 78 -5.17 13.93 -13.73
N HIS A 79 -5.41 14.26 -12.45
CA HIS A 79 -5.49 15.65 -11.99
C HIS A 79 -4.11 16.30 -11.79
N GLY A 80 -3.06 15.51 -11.51
CA GLY A 80 -1.69 15.98 -11.45
C GLY A 80 -1.13 16.46 -12.80
N ALA A 81 -1.63 15.92 -13.91
CA ALA A 81 -1.19 16.27 -15.27
C ALA A 81 -1.68 17.65 -15.76
N LYS A 82 -2.66 18.28 -15.08
CA LYS A 82 -3.22 19.60 -15.46
C LYS A 82 -2.53 20.81 -14.82
N LYS A 83 -1.40 20.62 -14.11
CA LYS A 83 -0.66 21.69 -13.40
C LYS A 83 0.71 22.04 -13.99
N MET A 84 0.93 21.81 -15.29
CA MET A 84 2.09 22.33 -16.03
C MET A 84 1.64 23.14 -17.23
#